data_AF-A0A3B9KH16-F1
#
_entry.id   AF-A0A3B9KH16-F1
#
_cell.length_a   1.000
_cell.length_b   1.000
_cell.length_c   1.000
_cell.angle_alpha   90.00
_cell.angle_beta   90.00
_cell.angle_gamma   90.00
#
_symmetry.space_group_name_H-M   'P 1'
#
loop_
_entity.id
_entity.type
_entity.pdbx_description
1 polymer ?
#
loop_
_entity_poly.entity_id
_entity_poly.type
_entity_poly.pdbx_seq_one_letter_code
_entity_poly.pdbx_strand_id
1 'polypeptide(L)' 'MAREKKVQDILVNEHISRAERPYVPLFFSKSHCIWLAGVQIDDRVQLTATTRRILRLFIEYAGEHAP' A
#
# COMPACT_ATOMS: atom_id res chain seq x y z
N MET A 1 16.43 2.68 3.45
CA MET A 1 16.73 2.91 4.89
C MET A 1 15.48 2.52 5.67
N ALA A 2 15.52 1.45 6.46
CA ALA A 2 14.34 0.92 7.14
C ALA A 2 13.98 1.76 8.37
N ARG A 3 13.26 2.86 8.15
CA ARG A 3 12.62 3.61 9.23
C ARG A 3 11.14 3.28 9.21
N GLU A 4 10.61 2.81 10.32
CA GLU A 4 9.17 2.69 10.50
C GLU A 4 8.53 4.08 10.31
N LYS A 5 7.52 4.13 9.46
CA LYS A 5 6.74 5.34 9.18
C LYS A 5 5.31 5.10 9.63
N LYS A 6 4.67 6.10 10.23
CA LYS A 6 3.24 6.01 10.50
C LYS A 6 2.48 6.06 9.18
N VAL A 7 1.45 5.23 9.04
CA VAL A 7 0.55 5.25 7.88
C VAL A 7 -0.01 6.66 7.66
N GLN A 8 -0.38 7.36 8.74
CA GLN A 8 -0.86 8.74 8.66
C GLN A 8 0.14 9.69 8.00
N ASP A 9 1.44 9.57 8.31
CA ASP A 9 2.48 10.44 7.74
C ASP A 9 2.63 10.16 6.24
N ILE A 10 2.58 8.88 5.84
CA ILE A 10 2.61 8.49 4.42
C ILE A 10 1.41 9.09 3.68
N LEU A 11 0.19 8.91 4.21
CA LEU A 11 -1.03 9.43 3.57
C LEU A 11 -1.07 10.96 3.50
N VAL A 12 -0.44 11.66 4.44
CA VAL A 12 -0.29 13.13 4.38
C VAL A 12 0.71 13.52 3.30
N ASN A 13 1.87 12.86 3.23
CA ASN A 13 2.90 13.16 2.24
C ASN A 13 2.43 12.88 0.80
N GLU A 14 1.64 11.82 0.61
CA GLU A 14 1.03 11.48 -0.68
C GLU A 14 -0.26 12.28 -0.95
N HIS A 15 -0.54 13.32 -0.15
CA HIS A 15 -1.67 14.23 -0.32
C HIS A 15 -3.06 13.57 -0.39
N ILE A 16 -3.23 12.40 0.23
CA ILE A 16 -4.52 11.69 0.26
C ILE A 16 -5.51 12.44 1.16
N SER A 17 -6.67 12.79 0.60
CA SER A 17 -7.69 13.56 1.32
C SER A 17 -8.26 12.77 2.49
N ARG A 18 -8.75 13.46 3.52
CA ARG A 18 -9.32 12.79 4.71
C ARG A 18 -10.50 11.87 4.38
N ALA A 19 -11.28 12.22 3.36
CA ALA A 19 -12.44 11.42 2.94
C ALA A 19 -12.03 10.10 2.29
N GLU A 20 -10.87 10.06 1.62
CA GLU A 20 -10.38 8.86 0.94
C GLU A 20 -9.63 7.90 1.87
N ARG A 21 -8.98 8.41 2.93
CA ARG A 21 -8.12 7.60 3.83
C ARG A 21 -8.80 6.34 4.40
N PRO A 22 -10.08 6.36 4.83
CA PRO A 22 -10.75 5.16 5.33
C PRO A 22 -10.89 4.05 4.26
N TYR A 23 -10.83 4.42 2.98
CA TYR A 23 -11.01 3.50 1.86
C TYR A 23 -9.70 2.99 1.29
N VAL A 24 -8.54 3.49 1.76
CA VAL A 24 -7.23 3.00 1.31
C VAL A 24 -6.99 1.59 1.89
N PRO A 25 -6.95 0.54 1.06
CA PRO A 25 -6.73 -0.82 1.56
C PRO A 25 -5.32 -0.98 2.13
N LEU A 26 -5.22 -1.62 3.29
CA LEU A 26 -3.97 -1.92 3.96
C LEU A 26 -3.74 -3.43 3.97
N PHE A 27 -2.63 -3.86 3.39
CA PHE A 27 -2.24 -5.26 3.35
C PHE A 27 -1.19 -5.55 4.40
N PHE A 28 -1.42 -6.61 5.16
CA PHE A 28 -0.54 -7.02 6.25
C PHE A 28 0.04 -8.40 5.98
N SER A 29 1.30 -8.57 6.32
CA SER A 29 1.84 -9.88 6.68
C SER A 29 1.36 -10.26 8.09
N LYS A 30 1.90 -11.33 8.69
CA LYS A 30 1.54 -11.72 10.06
C LYS A 30 1.74 -10.60 11.10
N SER A 31 2.71 -9.70 10.90
CA SER A 31 3.12 -8.70 11.91
C SER A 31 3.32 -7.28 11.38
N HIS A 32 3.34 -7.07 10.06
CA HIS A 32 3.67 -5.76 9.47
C HIS A 32 2.73 -5.40 8.33
N CYS A 33 2.39 -4.11 8.21
CA CYS A 33 1.77 -3.57 7.00
C CYS A 33 2.83 -3.57 5.89
N ILE A 34 2.55 -4.26 4.79
CA ILE A 34 3.51 -4.47 3.69
C ILE A 34 3.13 -3.69 2.44
N TRP A 35 1.88 -3.26 2.32
CA TRP A 35 1.41 -2.50 1.17
C TRP A 35 0.20 -1.63 1.54
N LEU A 36 0.34 -0.33 1.32
CA LEU A 36 -0.76 0.64 1.27
C LEU A 36 -1.19 0.69 -0.20
N ALA A 37 -2.37 0.15 -0.51
CA ALA A 37 -2.73 -0.13 -1.89
C ALA A 37 -2.85 1.14 -2.73
N GLY A 38 -2.17 1.16 -3.88
CA GLY A 38 -2.08 2.34 -4.74
C GLY A 38 -1.24 3.50 -4.20
N VAL A 39 -0.63 3.36 -3.02
CA VAL A 39 0.13 4.44 -2.34
C VAL A 39 1.60 4.06 -2.18
N GLN A 40 1.91 3.02 -1.40
CA GLN A 40 3.30 2.67 -1.11
C GLN A 40 3.45 1.18 -0.75
N ILE A 41 4.50 0.55 -1.25
CA ILE A 41 4.93 -0.80 -0.84
C ILE A 41 6.09 -0.71 0.16
N ASP A 42 6.09 -1.56 1.19
CA ASP A 42 7.18 -1.63 2.17
C ASP A 42 8.47 -2.15 1.48
N ASP A 43 9.58 -1.45 1.71
CA ASP A 43 10.90 -1.77 1.15
C ASP A 43 11.32 -3.24 1.40
N ARG A 44 10.86 -3.86 2.49
CA ARG A 44 11.18 -5.24 2.87
C ARG A 44 10.56 -6.28 1.92
N VAL A 45 9.49 -5.94 1.23
CA VAL A 45 8.77 -6.84 0.32
C VAL A 45 8.88 -6.43 -1.15
N GLN A 46 9.61 -5.36 -1.45
CA GLN A 46 9.91 -4.97 -2.83
C GLN A 46 10.73 -6.06 -3.54
N LEU A 47 10.48 -6.20 -4.84
CA LEU A 47 11.21 -7.15 -5.67
C LEU A 47 12.67 -6.72 -5.80
N THR A 48 13.56 -7.69 -5.67
CA THR A 48 15.01 -7.54 -5.86
C THR A 48 15.50 -8.52 -6.93
N ALA A 49 16.72 -8.31 -7.42
CA ALA A 49 17.36 -9.24 -8.35
C ALA A 49 17.51 -10.68 -7.81
N THR A 50 17.46 -10.87 -6.48
CA THR A 50 17.58 -12.19 -5.84
C THR A 50 16.22 -12.83 -5.52
N THR A 51 15.11 -12.17 -5.87
CA THR A 51 13.76 -12.66 -5.58
C THR A 51 13.44 -13.90 -6.41
N ARG A 52 13.15 -15.02 -5.74
CA ARG A 52 12.86 -16.32 -6.41
C ARG A 52 11.39 -16.71 -6.44
N ARG A 53 10.58 -16.14 -5.55
CA ARG A 53 9.15 -16.42 -5.43
C ARG A 53 8.41 -15.10 -5.34
N ILE A 54 7.41 -14.93 -6.19
CA ILE A 54 6.66 -13.69 -6.34
C ILE A 54 5.20 -13.98 -6.00
N LEU A 55 4.66 -13.20 -5.06
CA LEU A 55 3.22 -13.09 -4.85
C LEU A 55 2.75 -11.84 -5.58
N ARG A 56 1.81 -12.00 -6.52
CA ARG A 56 1.21 -10.87 -7.24
C ARG A 56 -0.14 -10.55 -6.61
N LEU A 57 -0.27 -9.32 -6.10
CA LEU A 57 -1.53 -8.76 -5.63
C LEU A 57 -1.90 -7.59 -6.54
N PHE A 58 -3.18 -7.42 -6.81
CA PHE A 58 -3.71 -6.26 -7.50
C PHE A 58 -5.08 -5.93 -6.91
N ILE A 59 -5.44 -4.64 -6.94
CA ILE A 59 -6.77 -4.16 -6.59
C ILE A 59 -7.38 -3.54 -7.84
N GLU A 60 -8.65 -3.84 -8.06
CA GLU A 60 -9.44 -3.23 -9.12
C GLU A 60 -10.64 -2.57 -8.45
N TYR A 61 -10.90 -1.32 -8.80
CA TYR A 61 -12.14 -0.67 -8.42
C TYR A 61 -13.23 -1.18 -9.36
N ALA A 62 -14.16 -1.97 -8.83
CA ALA A 62 -15.40 -2.27 -9.51
C ALA A 62 -16.22 -0.97 -9.52
N GLY A 63 -16.08 -0.16 -10.57
CA GLY A 63 -16.87 1.03 -10.74
C GLY A 63 -18.32 0.67 -11.07
N GLU A 64 -19.24 0.89 -10.12
CA GLU A 64 -20.57 1.38 -10.45
C GLU A 64 -20.60 2.86 -10.10
N HIS A 65 -20.32 3.69 -11.11
CA HIS A 65 -21.04 4.92 -11.46
C HIS A 65 -20.19 5.73 -12.45
N ALA A 66 -20.55 5.58 -13.73
CA ALA A 66 -20.33 6.59 -14.75
C ALA A 66 -21.17 7.84 -14.44
N PRO A 67 -20.64 9.05 -14.64
CA PRO A 67 -21.42 10.14 -15.21
C PRO A 67 -21.54 10.01 -16.73
#